data_AF-A0A7J4SAG1-F1
#
_entry.id   AF-A0A7J4SAG1-F1
#
_cell.length_a   1.000
_cell.length_b   1.000
_cell.length_c   1.000
_cell.angle_alpha   90.00
_cell.angle_beta   90.00
_cell.angle_gamma   90.00
#
_symmetry.space_group_name_H-M   'P 1'
#
loop_
_entity.id
_entity.type
_entity.pdbx_description
1 polymer ?
#
loop_
_entity_poly.entity_id
_entity_poly.type
_entity_poly.pdbx_seq_one_letter_code
_entity_poly.pdbx_strand_id
1 'polypeptide(L)'
;MTEGGFSKDGLARMHERLAGHMSNGEPPGLVAVLSRHGETHVDVIGTMTVGGTEPIRRDTIFRISSMTKPITAAATMILVDDGKLRPEEPVDRLLPELAGRAVLKRLDGPLDETVPAKRRITVHDLLTFTMRFGQLLAPPDAFPILKAAND
;
A
#
# COMPACT_ATOMS: atom_id res chain seq x y z
N MET A 1 12.25 26.16 -20.17
CA MET A 1 12.36 25.19 -19.05
C MET A 1 12.41 25.97 -17.76
N THR A 2 11.86 25.44 -16.68
CA THR A 2 12.03 25.96 -15.32
C THR A 2 13.41 25.57 -14.77
N GLU A 3 13.78 26.07 -13.59
CA GLU A 3 15.09 25.79 -12.97
C GLU A 3 15.33 24.30 -12.70
N GLY A 4 14.29 23.56 -12.30
CA GLY A 4 14.31 22.11 -12.11
C GLY A 4 14.13 21.30 -13.40
N GLY A 5 14.09 21.96 -14.57
CA GLY A 5 14.03 21.30 -15.87
C GLY A 5 12.64 20.81 -16.25
N PHE A 6 11.57 21.47 -15.80
CA PHE A 6 10.22 21.24 -16.32
C PHE A 6 9.94 22.13 -17.53
N SER A 7 9.25 21.61 -18.53
CA SER A 7 8.70 22.45 -19.61
C SER A 7 7.38 23.06 -19.16
N LYS A 8 7.20 24.38 -19.34
CA LYS A 8 5.94 25.06 -19.00
C LYS A 8 4.75 24.44 -19.71
N ASP A 9 4.87 24.19 -21.01
CA ASP A 9 3.81 23.55 -21.81
C ASP A 9 3.51 22.13 -21.33
N GLY A 10 4.52 21.40 -20.84
CA GLY A 10 4.31 20.07 -20.27
C GLY A 10 3.53 20.09 -18.96
N LEU A 11 3.83 21.05 -18.09
CA LEU A 11 3.07 21.27 -16.85
C LEU A 11 1.62 21.69 -17.16
N ALA A 12 1.43 22.60 -18.12
CA ALA A 12 0.09 23.00 -18.57
C ALA A 12 -0.71 21.81 -19.12
N ARG A 13 -0.11 20.98 -19.98
CA ARG A 13 -0.76 19.75 -20.49
C ARG A 13 -1.08 18.74 -19.40
N MET A 14 -0.24 18.65 -18.36
CA MET A 14 -0.52 17.78 -17.21
C MET A 14 -1.74 18.30 -16.44
N HIS A 15 -1.77 19.60 -16.13
CA HIS A 15 -2.89 20.24 -15.47
C HIS A 15 -4.21 20.01 -16.23
N GLU A 16 -4.23 20.29 -17.54
CA GLU A 16 -5.41 20.06 -18.40
C GLU A 16 -5.90 18.61 -18.35
N ARG A 17 -4.96 17.64 -18.38
CA ARG A 17 -5.32 16.22 -18.28
C ARG A 17 -5.88 15.87 -16.90
N LEU A 18 -5.27 16.35 -15.82
CA LEU A 18 -5.74 16.09 -14.46
C LEU A 18 -7.13 16.72 -14.23
N ALA A 19 -7.32 17.98 -14.65
CA ALA A 19 -8.61 18.66 -14.61
C ALA A 19 -9.68 17.92 -15.45
N GLY A 20 -9.30 17.37 -16.61
CA GLY A 20 -10.20 16.57 -17.45
C GLY A 20 -10.66 15.25 -16.81
N HIS A 21 -9.93 14.67 -15.85
CA HIS A 21 -10.42 13.48 -15.14
C HIS A 21 -11.57 13.82 -14.18
N MET A 22 -11.59 15.06 -13.67
CA MET A 22 -12.67 15.50 -12.79
C MET A 22 -14.02 15.63 -13.49
N SER A 23 -14.04 16.01 -14.78
CA SER A 23 -15.30 16.10 -15.55
C SER A 23 -15.98 14.74 -15.76
N ASN A 24 -15.27 13.64 -15.51
CA ASN A 24 -15.80 12.28 -15.65
C ASN A 24 -16.37 11.71 -14.33
N GLY A 25 -16.46 12.53 -13.27
CA GLY A 25 -17.19 12.20 -12.04
C GLY A 25 -16.36 11.65 -10.88
N GLU A 26 -15.13 11.19 -11.10
CA GLU A 26 -14.24 10.71 -10.03
C GLU A 26 -12.75 10.90 -10.40
N PRO A 27 -11.87 11.34 -9.46
CA PRO A 27 -12.12 11.73 -8.07
C PRO A 27 -12.69 13.17 -7.92
N PRO A 28 -13.29 13.53 -6.77
CA PRO A 28 -13.83 14.89 -6.52
C PRO A 28 -12.76 15.99 -6.46
N GLY A 29 -11.53 15.61 -6.13
CA GLY A 29 -10.37 16.48 -6.14
C GLY A 29 -9.08 15.69 -6.00
N LEU A 30 -7.96 16.35 -6.30
CA LEU A 30 -6.63 15.78 -6.26
C LEU A 30 -5.57 16.84 -5.92
N VAL A 31 -4.44 16.35 -5.42
CA VAL A 31 -3.19 17.09 -5.31
C VAL A 31 -2.10 16.28 -6.01
N ALA A 32 -1.43 16.89 -7.00
CA ALA A 32 -0.29 16.28 -7.68
C ALA A 32 0.98 17.07 -7.36
N VAL A 33 2.05 16.37 -6.99
CA VAL A 33 3.34 16.98 -6.63
C VAL A 33 4.45 16.39 -7.50
N LEU A 34 5.18 17.25 -8.19
CA LEU A 34 6.40 16.89 -8.91
C LEU A 34 7.57 17.60 -8.26
N SER A 35 8.60 16.86 -7.86
CA SER A 35 9.81 17.42 -7.29
C SER A 35 11.02 16.96 -8.08
N ARG A 36 11.83 17.90 -8.57
CA ARG A 36 13.02 17.61 -9.37
C ARG A 36 14.05 18.73 -9.23
N HIS A 37 15.30 18.34 -8.97
CA HIS A 37 16.44 19.26 -8.85
C HIS A 37 16.17 20.49 -7.95
N GLY A 38 15.47 20.27 -6.83
CA GLY A 38 15.13 21.34 -5.87
C GLY A 38 13.88 22.15 -6.22
N GLU A 39 13.37 22.08 -7.45
CA GLU A 39 12.09 22.68 -7.81
C GLU A 39 10.93 21.74 -7.45
N THR A 40 9.85 22.33 -6.92
CA THR A 40 8.59 21.61 -6.66
C THR A 40 7.43 22.30 -7.37
N HIS A 41 6.75 21.57 -8.23
CA HIS A 41 5.49 21.97 -8.84
C HIS A 41 4.33 21.24 -8.15
N VAL A 42 3.24 21.97 -7.87
CA VAL A 42 2.06 21.43 -7.21
C VAL A 42 0.81 21.85 -7.98
N ASP A 43 0.01 20.87 -8.37
CA ASP A 43 -1.35 21.06 -8.86
C ASP A 43 -2.35 20.69 -7.76
N VAL A 44 -3.34 21.54 -7.54
CA VAL A 44 -4.43 21.35 -6.58
C VAL A 44 -5.72 21.62 -7.34
N ILE A 45 -6.55 20.60 -7.51
CA ILE A 45 -7.74 20.68 -8.38
C ILE A 45 -8.92 20.03 -7.67
N GLY A 46 -10.05 20.72 -7.62
CA GLY A 46 -11.32 20.16 -7.18
C GLY A 46 -11.65 20.37 -5.71
N THR A 47 -12.51 19.49 -5.18
CA THR A 47 -13.15 19.62 -3.88
C THR A 47 -12.91 18.39 -3.00
N MET A 48 -13.16 18.55 -1.71
CA MET A 48 -12.94 17.52 -0.68
C MET A 48 -13.87 16.31 -0.84
N THR A 49 -15.07 16.52 -1.38
CA THR A 49 -16.14 15.51 -1.46
C THR A 49 -16.89 15.58 -2.78
N VAL A 50 -17.46 14.44 -3.19
CA VAL A 50 -18.30 14.36 -4.40
C VAL A 50 -19.51 15.27 -4.24
N GLY A 51 -19.71 16.20 -5.18
CA GLY A 51 -20.80 17.19 -5.14
C GLY A 51 -20.61 18.31 -4.11
N GLY A 52 -19.49 18.31 -3.36
CA GLY A 52 -19.17 19.35 -2.40
C GLY A 52 -18.59 20.60 -3.06
N THR A 53 -18.62 21.71 -2.35
CA THR A 53 -18.04 23.00 -2.76
C THR A 53 -16.76 23.36 -2.01
N GLU A 54 -16.41 22.60 -0.96
CA GLU A 54 -15.20 22.85 -0.19
C GLU A 54 -13.96 22.48 -1.02
N PRO A 55 -13.07 23.43 -1.34
CA PRO A 55 -11.93 23.17 -2.20
C PRO A 55 -10.91 22.28 -1.49
N ILE A 56 -10.28 21.40 -2.26
CA ILE A 56 -9.10 20.67 -1.79
C ILE A 56 -7.92 21.64 -1.66
N ARG A 57 -7.03 21.37 -0.72
CA ARG A 57 -5.84 22.18 -0.47
C ARG A 57 -4.59 21.32 -0.57
N ARG A 58 -3.44 21.96 -0.79
CA ARG A 58 -2.13 21.28 -0.79
C ARG A 58 -1.88 20.49 0.49
N ASP A 59 -2.38 20.98 1.62
CA ASP A 59 -2.22 20.41 2.97
C ASP A 59 -3.41 19.53 3.40
N THR A 60 -4.34 19.22 2.48
CA THR A 60 -5.43 18.29 2.76
C THR A 60 -4.87 16.94 3.22
N ILE A 61 -5.45 16.41 4.31
CA ILE A 61 -5.10 15.09 4.83
C ILE A 61 -5.85 14.03 4.03
N PHE A 62 -5.11 13.09 3.45
CA PHE A 62 -5.66 11.94 2.72
C PHE A 62 -5.47 10.64 3.48
N ARG A 63 -6.43 9.72 3.36
CA ARG A 63 -6.21 8.32 3.75
C ARG A 63 -5.34 7.64 2.70
N ILE A 64 -4.09 7.36 3.06
CA ILE A 64 -3.07 6.86 2.11
C ILE A 64 -3.08 5.32 1.93
N SER A 65 -3.88 4.60 2.72
CA SER A 65 -4.07 3.14 2.62
C SER A 65 -2.73 2.37 2.51
N SER A 66 -2.54 1.55 1.47
CA SER A 66 -1.32 0.76 1.29
C SER A 66 -0.04 1.59 1.10
N MET A 67 -0.11 2.90 0.84
CA MET A 67 1.09 3.75 0.81
C MET A 67 1.73 3.93 2.20
N THR A 68 1.12 3.42 3.27
CA THR A 68 1.78 3.28 4.58
C THR A 68 2.91 2.23 4.55
N LYS A 69 2.87 1.23 3.64
CA LYS A 69 3.84 0.12 3.61
C LYS A 69 5.30 0.59 3.44
N PRO A 70 5.65 1.49 2.50
CA PRO A 70 7.01 2.03 2.44
C PRO A 70 7.47 2.75 3.71
N ILE A 71 6.56 3.40 4.45
CA ILE A 71 6.87 4.07 5.73
C ILE A 71 7.27 3.02 6.77
N THR A 72 6.47 1.97 6.92
CA THR A 72 6.78 0.84 7.81
C THR A 72 8.07 0.13 7.39
N ALA A 73 8.28 -0.07 6.08
CA ALA A 73 9.51 -0.68 5.57
C ALA A 73 10.74 0.16 5.93
N ALA A 74 10.69 1.49 5.76
CA ALA A 74 11.77 2.39 6.16
C ALA A 74 12.06 2.31 7.67
N ALA A 75 11.01 2.29 8.51
CA ALA A 75 11.18 2.12 9.96
C ALA A 75 11.84 0.77 10.32
N THR A 76 11.47 -0.31 9.64
CA THR A 76 12.12 -1.61 9.79
C THR A 76 13.59 -1.57 9.36
N MET A 77 13.91 -0.89 8.25
CA MET A 77 15.29 -0.77 7.78
C MET A 77 16.17 0.04 8.72
N ILE A 78 15.64 1.06 9.41
CA ILE A 78 16.38 1.75 10.49
C ILE A 78 16.79 0.78 11.60
N LEU A 79 15.91 -0.16 11.97
CA LEU A 79 16.24 -1.19 12.96
C LEU A 79 17.26 -2.21 12.45
N VAL A 80 17.29 -2.47 11.14
CA VAL A 80 18.32 -3.29 10.49
C VAL A 80 19.67 -2.57 10.53
N ASP A 81 19.71 -1.29 10.18
CA ASP A 81 20.92 -0.46 10.22
C ASP A 81 21.49 -0.36 11.65
N ASP A 82 20.61 -0.27 12.65
CA ASP A 82 20.97 -0.30 14.08
C ASP A 82 21.43 -1.70 14.58
N GLY A 83 21.39 -2.73 13.74
CA GLY A 83 21.72 -4.11 14.11
C GLY A 83 20.72 -4.78 15.06
N LYS A 84 19.54 -4.19 15.26
CA LYS A 84 18.46 -4.72 16.12
C LYS A 84 17.62 -5.79 15.43
N LEU A 85 17.60 -5.76 14.10
CA LEU A 85 16.98 -6.77 13.25
C LEU A 85 17.94 -7.22 12.15
N ARG A 86 17.70 -8.41 11.59
CA ARG A 86 18.37 -8.88 10.36
C ARG A 86 17.33 -9.31 9.33
N PRO A 87 17.46 -8.95 8.04
CA PRO A 87 16.49 -9.36 7.02
C PRO A 87 16.25 -10.88 6.96
N GLU A 88 17.29 -11.69 7.18
CA GLU A 88 17.23 -13.15 7.09
C GLU A 88 16.78 -13.83 8.38
N GLU A 89 16.63 -13.09 9.50
CA GLU A 89 16.24 -13.74 10.75
C GLU A 89 14.75 -14.13 10.75
N PRO A 90 14.40 -15.29 11.34
CA PRO A 90 13.00 -15.64 11.57
C PRO A 90 12.28 -14.65 12.48
N VAL A 91 11.03 -14.36 12.16
CA VAL A 91 10.21 -13.42 12.94
C VAL A 91 9.63 -14.01 14.22
N ASP A 92 9.81 -15.32 14.46
CA ASP A 92 9.19 -16.06 15.58
C ASP A 92 9.42 -15.42 16.96
N ARG A 93 10.57 -14.76 17.19
CA ARG A 93 10.85 -14.05 18.46
C ARG A 93 9.94 -12.83 18.66
N LEU A 94 9.53 -12.20 17.56
CA LEU A 94 8.71 -10.98 17.56
C LEU A 94 7.22 -11.30 17.40
N LEU A 95 6.91 -12.33 16.60
CA LEU A 95 5.59 -12.75 16.18
C LEU A 95 5.44 -14.27 16.40
N PRO A 96 5.43 -14.74 17.66
CA PRO A 96 5.36 -16.17 17.97
C PRO A 96 4.11 -16.86 17.42
N GLU A 97 3.01 -16.12 17.22
CA GLU A 97 1.78 -16.60 16.57
C GLU A 97 1.97 -17.01 15.10
N LEU A 98 3.07 -16.59 14.46
CA LEU A 98 3.44 -17.00 13.10
C LEU A 98 4.39 -18.20 13.06
N ALA A 99 4.76 -18.76 14.22
CA ALA A 99 5.56 -19.97 14.30
C ALA A 99 4.71 -21.23 14.01
N GLY A 100 5.34 -22.28 13.51
CA GLY A 100 4.69 -23.59 13.33
C GLY A 100 3.50 -23.63 12.38
N ARG A 101 3.34 -22.62 11.50
CA ARG A 101 2.18 -22.50 10.60
C ARG A 101 1.99 -23.73 9.72
N ALA A 102 0.72 -24.05 9.51
CA ALA A 102 0.26 -24.93 8.45
C ALA A 102 -0.22 -24.11 7.24
N VAL A 103 -0.18 -24.71 6.06
CA VAL A 103 -0.61 -24.11 4.79
C VAL A 103 -1.71 -25.00 4.23
N LEU A 104 -2.88 -24.42 3.92
CA LEU A 104 -3.96 -25.13 3.26
C LEU A 104 -3.48 -25.70 1.92
N LYS A 105 -3.77 -26.99 1.66
CA LYS A 105 -3.46 -27.61 0.36
C LYS A 105 -4.36 -27.06 -0.75
N ARG A 106 -5.61 -26.79 -0.40
CA ARG A 106 -6.64 -26.28 -1.29
C ARG A 106 -7.47 -25.23 -0.57
N LEU A 107 -7.86 -24.19 -1.30
CA LEU A 107 -8.64 -23.10 -0.76
C LEU A 107 -10.11 -23.49 -0.48
N ASP A 108 -10.66 -24.39 -1.30
CA ASP A 108 -12.03 -24.92 -1.21
C ASP A 108 -12.13 -26.23 -0.40
N GLY A 109 -11.00 -26.69 0.16
CA GLY A 109 -10.93 -27.93 0.93
C GLY A 109 -11.29 -27.77 2.41
N PRO A 110 -11.35 -28.88 3.16
CA PRO A 110 -11.46 -28.87 4.61
C PRO A 110 -10.33 -28.08 5.29
N LEU A 111 -10.62 -27.42 6.42
CA LEU A 111 -9.66 -26.54 7.12
C LEU A 111 -8.48 -27.29 7.76
N ASP A 112 -8.68 -28.57 8.07
CA ASP A 112 -7.65 -29.47 8.59
C ASP A 112 -6.78 -30.08 7.49
N GLU A 113 -7.15 -29.93 6.21
CA GLU A 113 -6.37 -30.42 5.07
C GLU A 113 -5.18 -29.49 4.73
N THR A 114 -4.17 -29.58 5.57
CA THR A 114 -2.99 -28.71 5.51
C THR A 114 -1.69 -29.49 5.30
N VAL A 115 -0.63 -28.76 4.97
CA VAL A 115 0.76 -29.22 5.02
C VAL A 115 1.56 -28.26 5.91
N PRO A 116 2.62 -28.73 6.59
CA PRO A 116 3.49 -27.83 7.34
C PRO A 116 4.15 -26.82 6.40
N ALA A 117 4.31 -25.58 6.87
CA ALA A 117 5.09 -24.59 6.14
C ALA A 117 6.54 -25.08 5.94
N LYS A 118 7.07 -24.95 4.72
CA LYS A 118 8.41 -25.48 4.37
C LYS A 118 9.58 -24.79 5.07
N ARG A 119 9.37 -23.56 5.55
CA ARG A 119 10.35 -22.75 6.29
C ARG A 119 9.64 -21.68 7.12
N ARG A 120 10.37 -21.11 8.08
CA ARG A 120 9.94 -19.95 8.88
C ARG A 120 9.86 -18.68 8.02
N ILE A 121 9.03 -17.73 8.44
CA ILE A 121 8.95 -16.38 7.83
C ILE A 121 10.15 -15.58 8.31
N THR A 122 10.84 -14.90 7.41
CA THR A 122 11.90 -13.94 7.76
C THR A 122 11.40 -12.51 7.71
N VAL A 123 12.18 -11.57 8.27
CA VAL A 123 11.89 -10.12 8.14
C VAL A 123 11.83 -9.72 6.66
N HIS A 124 12.74 -10.24 5.84
CA HIS A 124 12.76 -10.02 4.39
C HIS A 124 11.43 -10.46 3.74
N ASP A 125 10.88 -11.62 4.12
CA ASP A 125 9.60 -12.07 3.57
C ASP A 125 8.43 -11.13 3.84
N LEU A 126 8.42 -10.48 5.01
CA LEU A 126 7.42 -9.48 5.36
C LEU A 126 7.57 -8.23 4.47
N LEU A 127 8.80 -7.76 4.28
CA LEU A 127 9.10 -6.57 3.48
C LEU A 127 8.88 -6.78 1.98
N THR A 128 9.05 -8.00 1.48
CA THR A 128 8.90 -8.34 0.06
C THR A 128 7.62 -9.08 -0.28
N PHE A 129 6.69 -9.23 0.68
CA PHE A 129 5.41 -9.92 0.49
C PHE A 129 5.55 -11.38 0.03
N THR A 130 6.59 -12.08 0.47
CA THR A 130 6.87 -13.49 0.13
C THR A 130 6.59 -14.48 1.27
N MET A 131 5.94 -14.02 2.34
CA MET A 131 5.58 -14.82 3.52
C MET A 131 4.49 -15.88 3.29
N ARG A 132 3.98 -15.99 2.06
CA ARG A 132 2.95 -16.94 1.59
C ARG A 132 1.56 -16.75 2.20
N PHE A 133 1.27 -15.53 2.65
CA PHE A 133 -0.09 -15.10 2.92
C PHE A 133 -0.70 -14.58 1.61
N GLY A 134 -1.97 -14.92 1.39
CA GLY A 134 -2.78 -14.36 0.31
C GLY A 134 -3.92 -13.51 0.89
N GLN A 135 -4.48 -12.63 0.07
CA GLN A 135 -5.71 -11.90 0.40
C GLN A 135 -6.85 -12.47 -0.45
N LEU A 136 -7.90 -12.93 0.21
CA LEU A 136 -9.09 -13.43 -0.44
C LEU A 136 -10.13 -12.31 -0.49
N LEU A 137 -10.34 -11.76 -1.67
CA LEU A 137 -11.33 -10.70 -1.94
C LEU A 137 -12.66 -11.27 -2.45
N ALA A 138 -13.04 -12.45 -1.95
CA ALA A 138 -14.28 -13.13 -2.29
C ALA A 138 -15.34 -12.88 -1.22
N PRO A 139 -16.65 -13.11 -1.51
CA PRO A 139 -17.69 -13.10 -0.49
C PRO A 139 -17.33 -13.98 0.73
N PRO A 140 -17.78 -13.64 1.95
CA PRO A 140 -17.43 -14.36 3.18
C PRO A 140 -17.69 -15.88 3.17
N ASP A 141 -18.64 -16.33 2.37
CA ASP A 141 -19.07 -17.72 2.23
C ASP A 141 -18.43 -18.45 1.04
N ALA A 142 -17.60 -17.78 0.24
CA ALA A 142 -17.02 -18.36 -0.98
C ALA A 142 -16.06 -19.52 -0.71
N PHE A 143 -15.41 -19.54 0.46
CA PHE A 143 -14.45 -20.58 0.86
C PHE A 143 -14.60 -20.94 2.34
N PRO A 144 -14.37 -22.21 2.74
CA PRO A 144 -14.44 -22.61 4.14
C PRO A 144 -13.60 -21.76 5.09
N ILE A 145 -12.40 -21.32 4.66
CA ILE A 145 -11.51 -20.47 5.48
C ILE A 145 -12.07 -19.07 5.70
N LEU A 146 -12.79 -18.51 4.73
CA LEU A 146 -13.44 -17.22 4.90
C LEU A 146 -14.61 -17.33 5.86
N LYS A 147 -15.40 -18.40 5.75
CA LYS A 147 -16.51 -18.65 6.67
C LYS A 147 -16.01 -18.75 8.12
N ALA A 148 -15.01 -19.58 8.36
CA ALA A 148 -14.44 -19.77 9.69
C ALA A 148 -13.72 -18.53 10.25
N ALA A 149 -13.25 -17.61 9.41
CA ALA A 149 -12.65 -16.35 9.87
C ALA A 149 -13.69 -15.30 10.31
N ASN A 150 -14.97 -15.50 9.96
CA ASN A 150 -16.07 -14.59 10.30
C ASN A 150 -17.00 -15.15 11.39
N ASP A 151 -16.83 -16.42 11.78
CA ASP A 151 -17.51 -17.06 12.92
C ASP A 151 -16.80 -16.70 14.24
#